data_AF-A0A8J2K3M9-F1
#
_entry.id   AF-A0A8J2K3M9-F1
#
_cell.length_a   1.000
_cell.length_b   1.000
_cell.length_c   1.000
_cell.angle_alpha   90.00
_cell.angle_beta   90.00
_cell.angle_gamma   90.00
#
_symmetry.space_group_name_H-M   'P 1'
#
loop_
_entity.id
_entity.type
_entity.pdbx_description
1 polymer ?
#
loop_
_entity_poly.entity_id
_entity_poly.type
_entity_poly.pdbx_seq_one_letter_code
_entity_poly.pdbx_strand_id
1 'polypeptide(L)'
;YIPHEHGRATKNSSVDVPNVIPSWLSCAATAGWEKLQKYYPTSDGEVYLISTILDPRCKLEFFKISHWKREWTDRAKKCITEVWKKEYKPQTKAGNEANNPANPGSSVFANMYASRSTSSRIKSDDELVRYLWEKVVSPELTENDNGRVNGCLGWWKIHEAEFPNLS
;
A
#
# COMPACT_ATOMS: atom_id res chain seq x y z
N TYR A 1 30.91 -29.75 73.20
CA TYR A 1 32.08 -30.61 72.88
C TYR A 1 31.49 -31.85 72.24
N ILE A 2 31.54 -32.16 70.93
CA ILE A 2 32.46 -32.04 69.78
C ILE A 2 31.57 -32.20 68.49
N PRO A 3 31.91 -31.79 67.23
CA PRO A 3 32.61 -30.64 66.66
C PRO A 3 31.84 -29.96 65.48
N HIS A 4 32.41 -28.88 64.93
CA HIS A 4 32.07 -28.25 63.64
C HIS A 4 32.37 -29.17 62.44
N GLU A 5 31.45 -29.24 61.46
CA GLU A 5 31.80 -29.52 60.06
C GLU A 5 31.17 -28.47 59.12
N HIS A 6 32.02 -27.97 58.23
CA HIS A 6 31.73 -26.96 57.24
C HIS A 6 31.05 -27.58 56.01
N GLY A 7 29.73 -27.45 55.91
CA GLY A 7 28.93 -27.89 54.77
C GLY A 7 28.63 -26.77 53.78
N ARG A 8 29.61 -26.50 52.90
CA ARG A 8 29.53 -25.89 51.56
C ARG A 8 28.18 -25.25 51.14
N ALA A 9 28.16 -23.92 51.08
CA ALA A 9 27.17 -23.14 50.33
C ALA A 9 27.22 -23.52 48.84
N THR A 10 26.19 -24.22 48.35
CA THR A 10 25.95 -24.33 46.91
C THR A 10 25.27 -23.03 46.47
N LYS A 11 26.09 -22.05 46.07
CA LYS A 11 25.63 -20.99 45.17
C LYS A 11 25.21 -21.69 43.87
N ASN A 12 23.90 -21.85 43.66
CA ASN A 12 23.38 -22.15 42.34
C ASN A 12 23.68 -20.92 41.48
N SER A 13 24.82 -20.97 40.81
CA SER A 13 25.18 -20.10 39.70
C SER A 13 24.06 -20.19 38.67
N SER A 14 23.32 -19.10 38.50
CA SER A 14 22.46 -18.89 37.35
C SER A 14 23.36 -18.88 36.12
N VAL A 15 23.50 -20.03 35.49
CA VAL A 15 24.16 -20.16 34.20
C VAL A 15 23.21 -19.54 33.19
N ASP A 16 23.58 -18.38 32.67
CA ASP A 16 22.95 -17.79 31.49
C ASP A 16 23.10 -18.78 30.33
N VAL A 17 22.07 -19.62 30.14
CA VAL A 17 21.98 -20.48 28.96
C VAL A 17 21.76 -19.53 27.79
N PRO A 18 22.68 -19.47 26.81
CA PRO A 18 22.47 -18.62 25.65
C PRO A 18 21.16 -19.05 24.99
N ASN A 19 20.34 -18.06 24.62
CA ASN A 19 19.03 -18.25 24.03
C ASN A 19 19.19 -18.83 22.61
N VAL A 20 19.48 -20.14 22.52
CA VAL A 20 19.67 -20.86 21.26
C VAL A 20 18.30 -21.22 20.70
N ILE A 21 17.93 -20.59 19.59
CA ILE A 21 16.68 -20.86 18.88
C ILE A 21 16.73 -22.32 18.36
N PRO A 22 15.73 -23.18 18.69
CA PRO A 22 15.70 -24.56 18.24
C PRO A 22 15.65 -24.67 16.71
N SER A 23 16.40 -25.63 16.15
CA SER A 23 16.51 -25.83 14.69
C SER A 23 15.15 -26.01 13.99
N TRP A 24 14.23 -26.76 14.60
CA TRP A 24 12.89 -26.98 14.04
C TRP A 24 12.07 -25.68 13.92
N LEU A 25 12.24 -24.75 14.86
CA LEU A 25 11.56 -23.46 14.86
C LEU A 25 12.12 -22.56 13.76
N SER A 26 13.45 -22.56 13.58
CA SER A 26 14.11 -21.89 12.46
C SER A 26 13.65 -22.45 11.11
N CYS A 27 13.58 -23.77 10.96
CA CYS A 27 13.08 -24.42 9.74
C CYS A 27 11.62 -24.06 9.45
N ALA A 28 10.75 -24.07 10.47
CA ALA A 28 9.35 -23.71 10.32
C ALA A 28 9.18 -22.23 9.92
N ALA A 29 9.95 -21.33 10.54
CA ALA A 29 9.95 -19.90 10.22
C ALA A 29 10.43 -19.64 8.79
N THR A 30 11.52 -20.28 8.36
CA THR A 30 12.03 -20.18 6.99
C THR A 30 11.01 -20.70 5.97
N ALA A 31 10.40 -21.87 6.21
CA ALA A 31 9.37 -22.41 5.31
C ALA A 31 8.14 -21.50 5.21
N GLY A 32 7.73 -20.88 6.32
CA GLY A 32 6.68 -19.86 6.32
C GLY A 32 7.07 -18.64 5.49
N TRP A 33 8.29 -18.13 5.68
CA TRP A 33 8.83 -16.99 4.95
C TRP A 33 8.93 -17.26 3.44
N GLU A 34 9.41 -18.43 3.03
CA GLU A 34 9.49 -18.84 1.62
C GLU A 34 8.11 -18.91 0.96
N LYS A 35 7.10 -19.44 1.66
CA LYS A 35 5.72 -19.43 1.17
C LYS A 35 5.20 -18.01 0.98
N LEU A 36 5.43 -17.12 1.95
CA LEU A 36 5.05 -15.71 1.81
C LEU A 36 5.76 -15.09 0.60
N GLN A 37 7.07 -15.29 0.44
CA GLN A 37 7.81 -14.79 -0.72
C GLN A 37 7.34 -15.37 -2.05
N LYS A 38 6.85 -16.61 -2.09
CA LYS A 38 6.38 -17.26 -3.31
C LYS A 38 5.01 -16.75 -3.77
N TYR A 39 4.08 -16.51 -2.85
CA TYR A 39 2.67 -16.27 -3.19
C TYR A 39 2.27 -14.80 -3.10
N TYR A 40 2.85 -14.01 -2.21
CA TYR A 40 2.50 -12.59 -2.12
C TYR A 40 2.91 -11.79 -3.37
N PRO A 41 4.09 -11.95 -3.98
CA PRO A 41 4.51 -11.05 -5.06
C PRO A 41 3.78 -11.21 -6.40
N THR A 42 3.08 -12.32 -6.64
CA THR A 42 2.85 -12.78 -8.03
C THR A 42 1.51 -12.38 -8.63
N SER A 43 0.49 -12.04 -7.83
CA SER A 43 -0.78 -11.51 -8.36
C SER A 43 -1.58 -10.73 -7.31
N ASP A 44 -1.78 -11.31 -6.12
CA ASP A 44 -2.64 -10.73 -5.09
C ASP A 44 -1.93 -9.67 -4.24
N GLY A 45 -0.60 -9.75 -4.10
CA GLY A 45 0.14 -8.75 -3.35
C GLY A 45 0.30 -7.43 -4.07
N GLU A 46 0.34 -7.39 -5.41
CA GLU A 46 0.38 -6.12 -6.15
C GLU A 46 -0.92 -5.34 -5.96
N VAL A 47 -2.07 -6.02 -6.06
CA VAL A 47 -3.39 -5.44 -5.74
C VAL A 47 -3.40 -4.92 -4.31
N TYR A 48 -2.96 -5.73 -3.34
CA TYR A 48 -2.87 -5.28 -1.95
C TYR A 48 -2.01 -4.02 -1.78
N LEU A 49 -0.83 -3.96 -2.41
CA LEU A 49 0.06 -2.81 -2.35
C LEU A 49 -0.59 -1.56 -2.95
N ILE A 50 -1.18 -1.68 -4.14
CA ILE A 50 -1.85 -0.56 -4.82
C ILE A 50 -3.07 -0.10 -4.03
N SER A 51 -3.92 -1.02 -3.57
CA SER A 51 -5.11 -0.71 -2.77
C SER A 51 -4.75 -0.03 -1.45
N THR A 52 -3.67 -0.46 -0.79
CA THR A 52 -3.19 0.20 0.44
C THR A 52 -2.70 1.62 0.17
N ILE A 53 -2.01 1.84 -0.96
CA ILE A 53 -1.54 3.18 -1.33
C ILE A 53 -2.73 4.10 -1.71
N LEU A 54 -3.72 3.57 -2.43
CA LEU A 54 -4.93 4.30 -2.83
C LEU A 54 -5.94 4.48 -1.69
N ASP A 55 -5.74 3.86 -0.53
CA ASP A 55 -6.51 4.22 0.67
C ASP A 55 -5.94 5.53 1.24
N PRO A 56 -6.73 6.63 1.26
CA PRO A 56 -6.28 7.94 1.72
C PRO A 56 -5.88 7.95 3.21
N ARG A 57 -6.28 6.93 3.99
CA ARG A 57 -5.94 6.73 5.41
C ARG A 57 -4.61 6.00 5.62
N CYS A 58 -4.04 5.42 4.57
CA CYS A 58 -2.82 4.61 4.65
C CYS A 58 -1.68 5.21 3.83
N LYS A 59 -1.86 5.31 2.52
CA LYS A 59 -0.84 5.74 1.56
C LYS A 59 0.51 5.03 1.78
N LEU A 60 1.62 5.75 1.56
CA LEU A 60 2.97 5.28 1.84
C LEU A 60 3.32 5.29 3.33
N GLU A 61 2.57 6.01 4.16
CA GLU A 61 2.82 6.10 5.61
C GLU A 61 2.58 4.77 6.30
N PHE A 62 1.60 3.98 5.83
CA PHE A 62 1.35 2.64 6.34
C PHE A 62 2.60 1.75 6.32
N PHE A 63 3.36 1.78 5.22
CA PHE A 63 4.59 0.99 5.07
C PHE A 63 5.73 1.51 5.95
N LYS A 64 5.78 2.82 6.19
CA LYS A 64 6.76 3.46 7.09
C LYS A 64 6.52 3.05 8.54
N ILE A 65 5.27 3.15 9.01
CA ILE A 65 4.87 2.81 10.39
C ILE A 65 4.98 1.29 10.63
N SER A 66 4.68 0.48 9.62
CA SER A 66 4.77 -0.99 9.71
C SER A 66 6.21 -1.52 9.64
N HIS A 67 7.23 -0.65 9.59
CA HIS A 67 8.65 -1.01 9.50
C HIS A 67 8.99 -1.97 8.35
N TRP A 68 8.31 -1.83 7.21
CA TRP A 68 8.63 -2.65 6.04
C TRP A 68 10.03 -2.31 5.54
N LYS A 69 10.74 -3.32 5.03
CA LYS A 69 12.03 -3.10 4.37
C LYS A 69 11.86 -2.14 3.20
N ARG A 70 12.82 -1.23 3.04
CA ARG A 70 12.77 -0.17 2.03
C ARG A 70 12.53 -0.72 0.62
N GLU A 71 13.12 -1.87 0.28
CA GLU A 71 12.93 -2.53 -1.02
C GLU A 71 11.45 -2.81 -1.35
N TRP A 72 10.62 -3.08 -0.35
CA TRP A 72 9.20 -3.37 -0.55
C TRP A 72 8.39 -2.10 -0.75
N THR A 73 8.70 -1.03 -0.02
CA THR A 73 8.11 0.29 -0.24
C THR A 73 8.46 0.81 -1.64
N ASP A 74 9.70 0.61 -2.08
CA ASP A 74 10.14 0.99 -3.43
C ASP A 74 9.46 0.14 -4.50
N ARG A 75 9.29 -1.17 -4.25
CA ARG A 75 8.49 -2.05 -5.12
C ARG A 75 7.04 -1.57 -5.23
N ALA A 76 6.41 -1.21 -4.11
CA ALA A 76 5.03 -0.74 -4.08
C ALA A 76 4.87 0.57 -4.87
N LYS A 77 5.79 1.53 -4.68
CA LYS A 77 5.86 2.78 -5.46
C LYS A 77 6.04 2.50 -6.96
N LYS A 78 6.94 1.60 -7.31
CA LYS A 78 7.17 1.21 -8.71
C LYS A 78 5.90 0.59 -9.30
N CYS A 79 5.28 -0.35 -8.61
CA CYS A 79 4.07 -1.03 -9.03
C CYS A 79 2.94 -0.04 -9.35
N ILE A 80 2.57 0.85 -8.40
CA ILE A 80 1.51 1.83 -8.64
C ILE A 80 1.86 2.83 -9.75
N THR A 81 3.14 3.23 -9.86
CA THR A 81 3.58 4.17 -10.90
C THR A 81 3.48 3.55 -12.29
N GLU A 82 3.83 2.28 -12.45
CA GLU A 82 3.72 1.58 -13.73
C GLU A 82 2.26 1.35 -14.12
N VAL A 83 1.41 0.94 -13.18
CA VAL A 83 -0.05 0.82 -13.42
C VAL A 83 -0.67 2.17 -13.79
N TRP A 84 -0.31 3.23 -13.07
CA TRP A 84 -0.74 4.60 -13.38
C TRP A 84 -0.36 5.01 -14.80
N LYS A 85 0.91 4.90 -15.17
CA LYS A 85 1.40 5.28 -16.51
C LYS A 85 0.73 4.47 -17.62
N LYS A 86 0.49 3.18 -17.38
CA LYS A 86 -0.04 2.24 -18.38
C LYS A 86 -1.53 2.42 -18.60
N GLU A 87 -2.32 2.56 -17.54
CA GLU A 87 -3.78 2.40 -17.62
C GLU A 87 -4.56 3.70 -17.32
N TYR A 88 -4.03 4.58 -16.47
CA TYR A 88 -4.82 5.69 -15.89
C TYR A 88 -4.33 7.08 -16.29
N LYS A 89 -3.02 7.23 -16.54
CA LYS A 89 -2.43 8.52 -16.90
C LYS A 89 -3.00 8.97 -18.25
N PRO A 90 -3.62 10.17 -18.34
CA PRO A 90 -4.10 10.69 -19.60
C PRO A 90 -2.93 10.79 -20.59
N GLN A 91 -3.03 10.06 -21.70
CA GLN A 91 -2.10 10.23 -22.80
C GLN A 91 -2.37 11.61 -23.39
N THR A 92 -1.51 12.58 -23.11
CA THR A 92 -1.51 13.85 -23.82
C THR A 92 -1.26 13.53 -25.29
N LYS A 93 -2.32 13.44 -26.09
CA LYS A 93 -2.19 13.49 -27.54
C LYS A 93 -1.62 14.86 -27.86
N ALA A 94 -0.29 14.94 -27.96
CA ALA A 94 0.38 16.04 -28.63
C ALA A 94 -0.28 16.16 -30.01
N GLY A 95 -0.72 17.38 -30.32
CA GLY A 95 -1.77 17.65 -31.29
C GLY A 95 -1.62 16.92 -32.63
N ASN A 96 -2.75 16.40 -33.10
CA ASN A 96 -3.13 16.51 -34.50
C ASN A 96 -4.65 16.68 -34.51
N GLU A 97 -5.08 17.82 -35.03
CA GLU A 97 -6.46 18.07 -35.37
C GLU A 97 -6.94 17.03 -36.38
N ALA A 98 -8.13 16.48 -36.14
CA ALA A 98 -9.19 16.29 -37.14
C ALA A 98 -10.19 15.25 -36.60
N ASN A 99 -11.45 15.68 -36.59
CA ASN A 99 -12.68 14.90 -36.55
C ASN A 99 -12.50 13.40 -36.83
N ASN A 100 -12.83 12.56 -35.86
CA ASN A 100 -13.28 11.20 -36.16
C ASN A 100 -14.47 10.86 -35.27
N PRO A 101 -15.63 10.47 -35.86
CA PRO A 101 -16.83 10.18 -35.10
C PRO A 101 -16.62 8.91 -34.28
N ALA A 102 -17.32 8.86 -33.15
CA ALA A 102 -17.28 7.77 -32.17
C ALA A 102 -17.26 6.39 -32.83
N ASN A 103 -16.25 5.59 -32.49
CA ASN A 103 -16.18 4.18 -32.85
C ASN A 103 -17.38 3.44 -32.22
N PRO A 104 -18.29 2.84 -33.00
CA PRO A 104 -19.52 2.23 -32.49
C PRO A 104 -19.31 0.91 -31.71
N GLY A 105 -18.06 0.46 -31.52
CA GLY A 105 -17.71 -0.70 -30.68
C GLY A 105 -17.24 -0.36 -29.26
N SER A 106 -17.16 0.91 -28.89
CA SER A 106 -16.70 1.33 -27.57
C SER A 106 -17.80 1.13 -26.52
N SER A 107 -17.54 0.29 -25.52
CA SER A 107 -18.40 0.11 -24.35
C SER A 107 -18.81 1.47 -23.78
N VAL A 108 -20.06 1.61 -23.34
CA VAL A 108 -20.58 2.85 -22.71
C VAL A 108 -19.65 3.32 -21.59
N PHE A 109 -19.08 2.37 -20.85
CA PHE A 109 -18.08 2.65 -19.82
C PHE A 109 -16.80 3.26 -20.40
N ALA A 110 -16.26 2.72 -21.50
CA ALA A 110 -15.07 3.26 -22.16
C ALA A 110 -15.28 4.69 -22.70
N ASN A 111 -16.47 4.98 -23.25
CA ASN A 111 -16.82 6.34 -23.67
C ASN A 111 -17.00 7.30 -22.47
N MET A 112 -17.52 6.81 -21.34
CA MET A 112 -17.66 7.60 -20.11
C MET A 112 -16.29 7.96 -19.52
N TYR A 113 -15.37 6.99 -19.45
CA TYR A 113 -13.99 7.22 -18.98
C TYR A 113 -13.22 8.16 -19.92
N ALA A 114 -13.31 7.96 -21.24
CA ALA A 114 -12.65 8.82 -22.23
C ALA A 114 -13.17 10.27 -22.20
N SER A 115 -14.47 10.46 -21.97
CA SER A 115 -15.08 11.80 -21.83
C SER A 115 -14.51 12.54 -20.61
N ARG A 116 -14.24 11.80 -19.52
CA ARG A 116 -13.65 12.33 -18.28
C ARG A 116 -12.20 12.79 -18.48
N SER A 117 -11.43 12.08 -19.31
CA SER A 117 -10.04 12.44 -19.66
C SER A 117 -9.91 13.77 -20.41
N THR A 118 -10.94 14.21 -21.14
CA THR A 118 -10.92 15.48 -21.90
C THR A 118 -11.19 16.72 -21.05
N SER A 119 -11.71 16.56 -19.83
CA SER A 119 -12.03 17.67 -18.92
C SER A 119 -10.83 18.13 -18.08
N SER A 120 -9.69 17.43 -18.15
CA SER A 120 -8.45 17.79 -17.44
C SER A 120 -7.70 18.94 -18.14
N ARG A 121 -8.25 20.16 -18.03
CA ARG A 121 -7.52 21.41 -18.26
C ARG A 121 -6.97 22.01 -16.95
N ILE A 122 -6.72 21.18 -15.93
CA ILE A 122 -6.16 21.61 -14.65
C ILE A 122 -4.68 21.21 -14.57
N LYS A 123 -3.85 22.23 -14.81
CA LYS A 123 -2.39 22.38 -14.66
C LYS A 123 -1.55 21.21 -14.08
N SER A 124 -0.76 20.63 -14.99
CA SER A 124 0.69 20.36 -14.97
C SER A 124 1.39 19.56 -13.87
N ASP A 125 0.75 19.15 -12.77
CA ASP A 125 1.38 18.22 -11.83
C ASP A 125 0.75 16.82 -11.98
N ASP A 126 1.61 15.79 -12.05
CA ASP A 126 1.18 14.39 -12.19
C ASP A 126 0.24 14.03 -11.03
N GLU A 127 -1.00 13.66 -11.36
CA GLU A 127 -2.10 13.47 -10.40
C GLU A 127 -1.76 12.44 -9.32
N LEU A 128 -1.09 11.34 -9.69
CA LEU A 128 -0.60 10.35 -8.73
C LEU A 128 0.44 10.96 -7.79
N VAL A 129 1.37 11.76 -8.33
CA VAL A 129 2.38 12.43 -7.52
C VAL A 129 1.70 13.34 -6.50
N ARG A 130 0.77 14.20 -6.94
CA ARG A 130 0.03 15.08 -6.04
C ARG A 130 -0.70 14.31 -4.93
N TYR A 131 -1.42 13.25 -5.29
CA TYR A 131 -2.10 12.40 -4.30
C TYR A 131 -1.15 11.82 -3.24
N LEU A 132 0.04 11.37 -3.66
CA LEU A 132 1.05 10.78 -2.77
C LEU A 132 1.73 11.82 -1.86
N TRP A 133 1.79 13.09 -2.27
CA TRP A 133 2.31 14.19 -1.46
C TRP A 133 1.30 14.70 -0.43
N GLU A 134 0.01 14.56 -0.72
CA GLU A 134 -1.04 14.97 0.20
C GLU A 134 -0.98 14.16 1.50
N LYS A 135 -1.29 14.81 2.62
CA LYS A 135 -1.31 14.15 3.92
C LYS A 135 -2.29 12.98 3.95
N VAL A 136 -1.99 12.02 4.83
CA VAL A 136 -2.93 10.95 5.16
C VAL A 136 -4.15 11.55 5.84
N VAL A 137 -5.33 11.03 5.48
CA VAL A 137 -6.61 11.48 6.00
C VAL A 137 -6.89 10.79 7.32
N SER A 138 -7.26 11.56 8.34
CA SER A 138 -7.65 11.00 9.64
C SER A 138 -8.89 10.10 9.49
N PRO A 139 -8.93 8.94 10.18
CA PRO A 139 -10.10 8.07 10.20
C PRO A 139 -11.39 8.82 10.59
N GLU A 140 -11.31 9.78 11.51
CA GLU A 140 -12.47 10.57 11.96
C GLU A 140 -13.10 11.41 10.84
N LEU A 141 -12.33 11.83 9.83
CA LEU A 141 -12.84 12.55 8.64
C LEU A 141 -13.48 11.60 7.61
N THR A 142 -13.36 10.29 7.83
CA THR A 142 -14.02 9.23 7.05
C THR A 142 -15.12 8.53 7.86
N GLU A 143 -15.32 8.94 9.10
CA GLU A 143 -16.37 8.50 10.01
C GLU A 143 -17.57 9.46 9.94
N ASN A 144 -18.72 8.91 10.26
CA ASN A 144 -20.02 9.41 9.85
C ASN A 144 -20.81 9.95 11.06
N ASP A 145 -21.15 11.23 11.06
CA ASP A 145 -22.15 11.77 12.00
C ASP A 145 -23.60 11.55 11.52
N ASN A 146 -23.83 11.37 10.21
CA ASN A 146 -25.19 11.32 9.63
C ASN A 146 -25.37 10.31 8.47
N GLY A 147 -24.53 9.27 8.39
CA GLY A 147 -24.78 8.12 7.50
C GLY A 147 -24.54 8.32 5.99
N ARG A 148 -23.86 9.39 5.55
CA ARG A 148 -23.44 9.54 4.14
C ARG A 148 -22.07 10.21 3.96
N VAL A 149 -21.00 9.53 4.35
CA VAL A 149 -19.72 9.39 3.61
C VAL A 149 -19.11 8.07 4.08
N ASN A 150 -18.96 7.10 3.17
CA ASN A 150 -18.61 5.71 3.51
C ASN A 150 -17.10 5.45 3.39
N GLY A 151 -16.31 5.81 4.39
CA GLY A 151 -14.89 5.44 4.43
C GLY A 151 -14.08 5.97 3.24
N CYS A 152 -13.09 5.20 2.79
CA CYS A 152 -12.21 5.57 1.68
C CYS A 152 -12.96 5.89 0.37
N LEU A 153 -14.03 5.15 0.04
CA LEU A 153 -14.80 5.38 -1.18
C LEU A 153 -15.58 6.69 -1.14
N GLY A 154 -16.12 7.05 0.03
CA GLY A 154 -16.78 8.33 0.22
C GLY A 154 -15.82 9.50 0.06
N TRP A 155 -14.58 9.36 0.55
CA TRP A 155 -13.54 10.37 0.35
C TRP A 155 -13.22 10.56 -1.13
N TRP A 156 -13.02 9.46 -1.88
CA TRP A 156 -12.77 9.52 -3.33
C TRP A 156 -13.91 10.18 -4.09
N LYS A 157 -15.16 9.93 -3.68
CA LYS A 157 -16.33 10.55 -4.31
C LYS A 157 -16.36 12.07 -4.12
N ILE A 158 -15.90 12.57 -2.98
CA ILE A 158 -15.81 14.02 -2.72
C ILE A 158 -14.68 14.64 -3.55
N HIS A 159 -13.55 13.97 -3.66
CA HIS A 159 -12.36 14.48 -4.35
C HIS A 159 -12.32 14.08 -5.84
N GLU A 160 -13.45 13.65 -6.40
CA GLU A 160 -13.56 13.15 -7.78
C GLU A 160 -13.13 14.21 -8.81
N ALA A 161 -13.46 15.48 -8.55
CA ALA A 161 -13.09 16.60 -9.39
C ALA A 161 -11.60 16.94 -9.31
N GLU A 162 -10.99 16.71 -8.15
CA GLU A 162 -9.57 16.94 -7.94
C GLU A 162 -8.73 15.81 -8.54
N PHE A 163 -9.18 14.56 -8.40
CA PHE A 163 -8.46 13.37 -8.87
C PHE A 163 -9.29 12.60 -9.91
N PRO A 164 -9.52 13.17 -11.11
CA PRO A 164 -10.45 12.61 -12.09
C PRO A 164 -9.99 11.29 -12.72
N ASN A 165 -8.71 10.91 -12.64
CA ASN A 165 -8.19 9.67 -13.20
C ASN A 165 -7.82 8.63 -12.14
N LEU A 166 -7.76 9.01 -10.85
CA LEU A 166 -7.57 8.08 -9.73
C LEU A 166 -8.87 7.69 -9.02
N SER A 167 -9.99 8.37 -9.27
CA SER A 167 -11.30 8.16 -8.59
C SER A 167 -12.37 7.54 -9.46
#